data_AF-A0A434LP26-F1
#
_entry.id   AF-A0A434LP26-F1
#
_cell.length_a   1.000
_cell.length_b   1.000
_cell.length_c   1.000
_cell.angle_alpha   90.00
_cell.angle_beta   90.00
_cell.angle_gamma   90.00
#
_symmetry.space_group_name_H-M   'P 1'
#
loop_
_entity.id
_entity.type
_entity.pdbx_description
1 polymer ?
#
loop_
_entity_poly.entity_id
_entity_poly.type
_entity_poly.pdbx_seq_one_letter_code
_entity_poly.pdbx_strand_id
1 'polypeptide(L)'
;MIPVLFSGLRLHASFLLAIAAAALVHILLRRTPLGYEIKAAGSNMRALDVQGTNTRRLILVVLLVSGALAGLAGITEVYGVHYRLKAGVIAGYGYSGIIVAILGQLHPLGVVVASVLFGALLNGATLMQIKTGVPSALIYAIQAILLLFFLAGWAACNFRLRRVGRA
;
A
#
# COMPACT_ATOMS: atom_id res chain seq x y z
N MET A 1 11.03 -5.77 21.77
CA MET A 1 10.05 -6.85 22.01
C MET A 1 8.69 -6.22 22.11
N ILE A 2 7.80 -6.48 21.15
CA ILE A 2 6.42 -5.96 21.20
C ILE A 2 5.56 -7.10 21.72
N PRO A 3 4.78 -6.92 22.81
CA PRO A 3 4.02 -8.00 23.41
C PRO A 3 2.93 -8.50 22.44
N VAL A 4 2.82 -9.82 22.34
CA VAL A 4 1.77 -10.53 21.61
C VAL A 4 0.48 -10.48 22.40
N LEU A 5 -0.64 -10.15 21.75
CA LEU A 5 -1.93 -9.97 22.44
C LEU A 5 -2.71 -11.28 22.61
N PHE A 6 -2.40 -12.32 21.82
CA PHE A 6 -2.97 -13.67 21.93
C PHE A 6 -1.91 -14.75 21.66
N SER A 7 -1.66 -15.65 22.61
CA SER A 7 -0.67 -16.74 22.50
C SER A 7 -0.90 -17.76 21.37
N GLY A 8 -2.00 -17.67 20.61
CA GLY A 8 -2.33 -18.58 19.51
C GLY A 8 -2.36 -17.94 18.11
N LEU A 9 -2.43 -16.60 17.99
CA LEU A 9 -2.40 -15.89 16.71
C LEU A 9 -1.13 -15.04 16.68
N ARG A 10 -0.43 -15.00 15.54
CA ARG A 10 0.70 -14.10 15.26
C ARG A 10 0.25 -12.64 15.13
N LEU A 11 -0.55 -12.16 16.09
CA LEU A 11 -1.05 -10.80 16.18
C LEU A 11 -0.19 -10.02 17.18
N HIS A 12 0.78 -9.32 16.62
CA HIS A 12 1.66 -8.39 17.33
C HIS A 12 0.97 -7.04 17.52
N ALA A 13 1.37 -6.27 18.53
CA ALA A 13 0.86 -4.90 18.73
C ALA A 13 1.19 -3.94 17.55
N SER A 14 2.02 -4.38 16.59
CA SER A 14 2.20 -3.70 15.31
C SER A 14 0.91 -3.61 14.49
N PHE A 15 -0.06 -4.53 14.66
CA PHE A 15 -1.37 -4.42 14.01
C PHE A 15 -2.14 -3.20 14.52
N LEU A 16 -2.10 -2.94 15.83
CA LEU A 16 -2.74 -1.78 16.44
C LEU A 16 -2.04 -0.48 16.00
N LEU A 17 -0.71 -0.51 15.91
CA LEU A 17 0.09 0.61 15.41
C LEU A 17 -0.17 0.89 13.92
N ALA A 18 -0.37 -0.14 13.10
CA ALA A 18 -0.75 -0.02 11.70
C ALA A 18 -2.14 0.61 11.53
N ILE A 19 -3.11 0.20 12.35
CA ILE A 19 -4.45 0.82 12.36
C ILE A 19 -4.35 2.29 12.79
N ALA A 20 -3.58 2.59 13.85
CA ALA A 20 -3.38 3.95 14.31
C ALA A 20 -2.73 4.82 13.22
N ALA A 21 -1.69 4.32 12.55
CA ALA A 21 -1.04 5.01 11.44
C ALA A 21 -2.01 5.23 10.26
N ALA A 22 -2.81 4.22 9.89
CA ALA A 22 -3.81 4.35 8.85
C ALA A 22 -4.88 5.40 9.19
N ALA A 23 -5.33 5.45 10.45
CA ALA A 23 -6.27 6.47 10.92
C ALA A 23 -5.65 7.88 10.87
N LEU A 24 -4.38 8.01 11.26
CA LEU A 24 -3.63 9.27 11.24
C LEU A 24 -3.48 9.79 9.80
N VAL A 25 -3.12 8.92 8.85
CA VAL A 25 -3.07 9.23 7.42
C VAL A 25 -4.44 9.60 6.87
N HIS A 26 -5.49 8.89 7.29
CA HIS A 26 -6.85 9.20 6.87
C HIS A 26 -7.28 10.61 7.33
N ILE A 27 -7.01 10.96 8.59
CA ILE A 27 -7.31 12.28 9.13
C ILE A 27 -6.47 13.34 8.40
N LEU A 28 -5.18 13.09 8.18
CA LEU A 28 -4.30 13.99 7.44
C LEU A 28 -4.88 14.28 6.04
N LEU A 29 -5.24 13.24 5.26
CA LEU A 29 -5.74 13.42 3.90
C LEU A 29 -7.17 14.01 3.81
N ARG A 30 -7.99 13.88 4.85
CA ARG A 30 -9.38 14.37 4.84
C ARG A 30 -9.60 15.70 5.56
N ARG A 31 -8.84 15.99 6.60
CA ARG A 31 -9.08 17.14 7.50
C ARG A 31 -8.03 18.24 7.40
N THR A 32 -6.89 18.02 6.75
CA THR A 32 -5.81 19.03 6.69
C THR A 32 -5.67 19.70 5.32
N PRO A 33 -5.23 20.97 5.27
CA PRO A 33 -4.97 21.69 4.02
C PRO A 33 -3.91 20.99 3.15
N LEU A 34 -2.90 20.39 3.80
CA LEU A 34 -1.90 19.56 3.12
C LEU A 34 -2.54 18.42 2.33
N GLY A 35 -3.57 17.77 2.86
CA GLY A 35 -4.30 16.71 2.16
C GLY A 35 -5.02 17.19 0.90
N TYR A 36 -5.48 18.45 0.88
CA TYR A 36 -6.09 19.06 -0.30
C TYR A 36 -5.04 19.41 -1.36
N GLU A 37 -3.92 20.01 -0.93
CA GLU A 37 -2.78 20.32 -1.80
C GLU A 37 -2.20 19.05 -2.45
N ILE A 38 -2.10 17.95 -1.70
CA ILE A 38 -1.62 16.65 -2.23
C ILE A 38 -2.58 16.11 -3.31
N LYS A 39 -3.89 16.20 -3.11
CA LYS A 39 -4.88 15.76 -4.10
C LYS A 39 -4.86 16.63 -5.35
N ALA A 40 -4.71 17.94 -5.18
CA ALA A 40 -4.61 18.88 -6.28
C ALA A 40 -3.27 18.72 -7.05
N ALA A 41 -2.18 18.41 -6.36
CA ALA A 41 -0.90 18.09 -7.00
C ALA A 41 -0.99 16.81 -7.85
N GLY A 42 -1.78 15.83 -7.40
CA GLY A 42 -2.04 14.60 -8.15
C GLY A 42 -2.86 14.79 -9.43
N SER A 43 -3.67 15.85 -9.53
CA SER A 43 -4.43 16.16 -10.74
C SER A 43 -3.65 17.04 -11.72
N ASN A 44 -3.05 18.14 -11.25
CA ASN A 44 -2.20 18.98 -12.08
C ASN A 44 -1.21 19.82 -11.27
N MET A 45 0.05 19.37 -11.23
CA MET A 45 1.12 20.05 -10.50
C MET A 45 1.46 21.44 -11.07
N ARG A 46 1.26 21.68 -12.38
CA ARG A 46 1.53 23.00 -13.00
C ARG A 46 0.48 24.03 -12.59
N ALA A 47 -0.77 23.60 -12.42
CA ALA A 47 -1.84 24.48 -11.96
C ALA A 47 -1.62 24.92 -10.50
N LEU A 48 -1.05 24.04 -9.66
CA LEU A 48 -0.75 24.33 -8.27
C LEU A 48 0.31 25.43 -8.10
N ASP A 49 1.33 25.40 -8.97
CA ASP A 49 2.44 26.36 -8.95
C ASP A 49 1.97 27.77 -9.33
N VAL A 50 1.02 27.86 -10.27
CA VAL A 50 0.36 29.12 -10.67
C VAL A 50 -0.55 29.65 -9.56
N GLN A 51 -1.09 28.78 -8.71
CA GLN A 51 -1.97 29.17 -7.59
C GLN A 51 -1.19 29.76 -6.39
N GLY A 52 0.13 29.84 -6.46
CA GLY A 52 0.99 30.42 -5.42
C GLY A 52 1.39 29.46 -4.30
N THR A 53 1.06 28.17 -4.44
CA THR A 53 1.48 27.13 -3.49
C THR A 53 2.93 26.75 -3.77
N ASN A 54 3.76 26.66 -2.72
CA ASN A 54 5.16 26.24 -2.89
C ASN A 54 5.24 24.73 -3.14
N THR A 55 5.19 24.35 -4.42
CA THR A 55 5.26 22.95 -4.90
C THR A 55 6.48 22.21 -4.34
N ARG A 56 7.64 22.88 -4.21
CA ARG A 56 8.86 22.25 -3.67
C ARG A 56 8.70 21.86 -2.21
N ARG A 57 8.08 22.74 -1.40
CA ARG A 57 7.81 22.46 0.01
C ARG A 57 6.80 21.31 0.15
N LEU A 58 5.77 21.28 -0.70
CA LEU A 58 4.80 20.19 -0.73
C LEU A 58 5.48 18.84 -0.98
N ILE A 59 6.33 18.75 -2.01
CA ILE A 59 7.07 17.53 -2.34
C ILE A 59 7.95 17.08 -1.17
N LEU A 60 8.68 18.01 -0.53
CA LEU A 60 9.53 17.69 0.63
C LEU A 60 8.71 17.16 1.81
N VAL A 61 7.57 17.77 2.12
CA VAL A 61 6.69 17.31 3.20
C VAL A 61 6.15 15.92 2.90
N VAL A 62 5.68 15.68 1.67
CA VAL A 62 5.17 14.36 1.26
C VAL A 62 6.26 13.30 1.34
N LEU A 63 7.48 13.61 0.90
CA LEU A 63 8.63 12.70 0.98
C LEU A 63 8.97 12.35 2.44
N LEU A 64 9.01 13.35 3.33
CA LEU A 64 9.31 13.12 4.75
C LEU A 64 8.22 12.30 5.43
N VAL A 65 6.94 12.58 5.17
CA VAL A 65 5.82 11.85 5.77
C VAL A 65 5.77 10.41 5.26
N SER A 66 5.90 10.20 3.94
CA SER A 66 5.93 8.86 3.36
C SER A 66 7.14 8.05 3.82
N GLY A 67 8.32 8.68 3.91
CA GLY A 67 9.53 8.05 4.44
C GLY A 67 9.40 7.66 5.91
N ALA A 68 8.79 8.52 6.74
CA ALA A 68 8.53 8.21 8.15
C ALA A 68 7.57 7.01 8.30
N LEU A 69 6.49 6.96 7.50
CA LEU A 69 5.55 5.83 7.50
C LEU A 69 6.19 4.54 7.00
N ALA A 70 7.01 4.60 5.94
CA ALA A 70 7.74 3.45 5.43
C ALA A 70 8.78 2.92 6.45
N GLY A 71 9.46 3.83 7.14
CA GLY A 71 10.37 3.50 8.23
C GLY A 71 9.67 2.82 9.41
N LEU A 72 8.51 3.35 9.83
CA LEU A 72 7.68 2.72 10.86
C LEU A 72 7.24 1.30 10.46
N ALA A 73 6.79 1.12 9.21
CA ALA A 73 6.44 -0.19 8.69
C ALA A 73 7.63 -1.18 8.73
N GLY A 74 8.81 -0.74 8.31
CA GLY A 74 10.03 -1.56 8.35
C GLY A 74 10.42 -1.96 9.78
N ILE A 75 10.37 -1.03 10.74
CA ILE A 75 10.66 -1.31 12.15
C ILE A 75 9.68 -2.34 12.70
N THR A 76 8.38 -2.20 12.40
CA THR A 76 7.38 -3.16 12.87
C THR A 76 7.57 -4.57 12.33
N GLU A 77 8.06 -4.72 11.09
CA GLU A 77 8.31 -6.03 10.49
C GLU A 77 9.53 -6.71 11.10
N VAL A 78 10.63 -5.96 11.26
CA VAL A 78 11.91 -6.47 11.78
C VAL A 78 11.81 -6.82 13.26
N TYR A 79 11.23 -5.93 14.08
CA TYR A 79 11.11 -6.13 15.52
C TYR A 79 9.89 -6.96 15.93
N GLY A 80 8.87 -7.05 15.07
CA GLY A 80 7.65 -7.81 15.32
C GLY A 80 7.77 -9.26 14.89
N VAL A 81 8.06 -9.53 13.62
CA VAL A 81 7.83 -10.86 13.02
C VAL A 81 9.10 -11.70 12.96
N HIS A 82 10.20 -11.13 12.47
CA HIS A 82 11.37 -11.92 12.12
C HIS A 82 12.40 -12.05 13.24
N TYR A 83 12.39 -11.14 14.23
CA TYR A 83 13.30 -11.09 15.40
C TYR A 83 14.81 -11.19 15.08
N ARG A 84 15.18 -11.14 13.79
CA ARG A 84 16.52 -11.19 13.23
C ARG A 84 16.51 -10.41 11.92
N LEU A 85 17.50 -9.54 11.70
CA LEU A 85 17.75 -8.98 10.37
C LEU A 85 18.21 -10.10 9.44
N LYS A 86 17.28 -10.65 8.66
CA LYS A 86 17.64 -11.47 7.50
C LYS A 86 17.66 -10.56 6.27
N ALA A 87 18.71 -10.69 5.44
CA ALA A 87 18.76 -10.02 4.16
C ALA A 87 17.52 -10.42 3.33
N GLY A 88 16.82 -9.43 2.79
CA GLY A 88 15.65 -9.65 1.93
C GLY A 88 14.27 -9.67 2.61
N VAL A 89 14.17 -9.52 3.94
CA VAL A 89 12.85 -9.49 4.62
C VAL A 89 11.96 -8.37 4.11
N ILE A 90 12.52 -7.20 3.77
CA ILE A 90 11.74 -6.04 3.30
C ILE A 90 11.67 -6.01 1.76
N ALA A 91 12.45 -6.86 1.08
CA ALA A 91 12.54 -6.84 -0.38
C ALA A 91 11.20 -7.32 -0.98
N GLY A 92 10.60 -6.48 -1.84
CA GLY A 92 9.33 -6.78 -2.50
C GLY A 92 8.07 -6.24 -1.82
N TYR A 93 8.12 -5.85 -0.53
CA TYR A 93 6.95 -5.26 0.13
C TYR A 93 6.52 -3.92 -0.49
N GLY A 94 7.43 -3.18 -1.10
CA GLY A 94 7.09 -2.00 -1.90
C GLY A 94 6.24 -2.33 -3.13
N TYR A 95 6.56 -3.42 -3.84
CA TYR A 95 5.81 -3.88 -5.00
C TYR A 95 4.39 -4.32 -4.61
N SER A 96 4.28 -5.17 -3.58
CA SER A 96 2.98 -5.58 -3.03
C SER A 96 2.19 -4.39 -2.47
N GLY A 97 2.87 -3.40 -1.87
CA GLY A 97 2.26 -2.17 -1.38
C GLY A 97 1.63 -1.32 -2.49
N ILE A 98 2.27 -1.23 -3.66
CA ILE A 98 1.69 -0.56 -4.85
C ILE A 98 0.40 -1.25 -5.28
N ILE A 99 0.41 -2.58 -5.34
CA ILE A 99 -0.78 -3.37 -5.72
C ILE A 99 -1.93 -3.12 -4.76
N VAL A 100 -1.67 -3.16 -3.45
CA VAL A 100 -2.66 -2.89 -2.41
C VAL A 100 -3.19 -1.46 -2.48
N ALA A 101 -2.33 -0.48 -2.78
CA ALA A 101 -2.75 0.91 -2.94
C ALA A 101 -3.70 1.11 -4.12
N ILE A 102 -3.42 0.45 -5.25
CA ILE A 102 -4.26 0.46 -6.45
C ILE A 102 -5.60 -0.25 -6.18
N LEU A 103 -5.55 -1.42 -5.55
CA LEU A 103 -6.75 -2.20 -5.18
C LEU A 103 -7.67 -1.41 -4.25
N GLY A 104 -7.09 -0.64 -3.33
CA GLY A 104 -7.80 0.27 -2.44
C GLY A 104 -8.24 1.61 -3.06
N GLN A 105 -8.07 1.80 -4.38
CA GLN A 105 -8.37 3.04 -5.11
C GLN A 105 -7.74 4.31 -4.50
N LEU A 106 -6.52 4.21 -3.95
CA LEU A 106 -5.83 5.29 -3.22
C LEU A 106 -6.64 5.86 -2.03
N HIS A 107 -7.71 5.20 -1.60
CA HIS A 107 -8.51 5.63 -0.48
C HIS A 107 -8.05 4.92 0.80
N PRO A 108 -7.72 5.63 1.90
CA PRO A 108 -7.11 5.01 3.08
C PRO A 108 -7.91 3.83 3.65
N LEU A 109 -9.24 3.92 3.68
CA LEU A 109 -10.09 2.82 4.13
C LEU A 109 -10.07 1.61 3.17
N GLY A 110 -10.03 1.85 1.86
CA GLY A 110 -9.93 0.79 0.86
C GLY A 110 -8.58 0.07 0.94
N VAL A 111 -7.51 0.82 1.18
CA VAL A 111 -6.15 0.29 1.37
C VAL A 111 -6.09 -0.62 2.60
N VAL A 112 -6.72 -0.25 3.72
CA VAL A 112 -6.76 -1.11 4.93
C VAL A 112 -7.44 -2.44 4.61
N VAL A 113 -8.64 -2.42 4.02
CA VAL A 113 -9.36 -3.66 3.68
C VAL A 113 -8.57 -4.51 2.68
N ALA A 114 -8.03 -3.89 1.63
CA ALA A 114 -7.20 -4.55 0.63
C ALA A 114 -5.93 -5.18 1.25
N SER A 115 -5.28 -4.48 2.19
CA SER A 115 -4.05 -4.94 2.83
C SER A 115 -4.27 -6.19 3.69
N VAL A 116 -5.41 -6.31 4.36
CA VAL A 116 -5.75 -7.49 5.16
C VAL A 116 -5.94 -8.71 4.26
N LEU A 117 -6.71 -8.56 3.17
CA LEU A 117 -6.95 -9.63 2.20
C LEU A 117 -5.64 -10.05 1.51
N PHE A 118 -4.84 -9.08 1.07
CA PHE A 118 -3.57 -9.34 0.39
C PHE A 118 -2.53 -9.94 1.34
N GLY A 119 -2.50 -9.52 2.60
CA GLY A 119 -1.67 -10.10 3.64
C GLY A 119 -2.03 -11.56 3.94
N ALA A 120 -3.32 -11.90 3.98
CA ALA A 120 -3.78 -13.27 4.11
C ALA A 120 -3.35 -14.14 2.91
N LEU A 121 -3.48 -13.61 1.69
CA LEU A 121 -3.03 -14.28 0.46
C LEU A 121 -1.52 -14.53 0.47
N LEU A 122 -0.72 -13.52 0.82
CA LEU A 122 0.74 -13.63 0.89
C LEU A 122 1.19 -14.68 1.91
N ASN A 123 0.57 -14.68 3.09
CA ASN A 123 0.84 -15.69 4.11
C ASN A 123 0.45 -17.10 3.64
N GLY A 124 -0.71 -17.25 2.99
CA GLY A 124 -1.16 -18.51 2.41
C GLY A 124 -0.22 -19.03 1.32
N ALA A 125 0.21 -18.16 0.42
CA ALA A 125 1.15 -18.49 -0.65
C ALA A 125 2.53 -18.89 -0.11
N THR A 126 2.99 -18.20 0.94
CA THR A 126 4.22 -18.54 1.66
C THR A 126 4.09 -19.91 2.35
N LEU A 127 2.93 -20.23 2.93
CA LEU A 127 2.67 -21.53 3.54
C LEU A 127 2.71 -22.68 2.52
N MET A 128 2.17 -22.45 1.32
CA MET A 128 2.26 -23.39 0.19
C MET A 128 3.69 -23.54 -0.31
N GLN A 129 4.47 -22.46 -0.35
CA GLN A 129 5.88 -22.51 -0.70
C GLN A 129 6.65 -23.44 0.24
N ILE A 130 6.39 -23.33 1.55
CA ILE A 130 7.09 -24.12 2.58
C ILE A 130 6.64 -25.58 2.59
N LYS A 131 5.32 -25.85 2.51
CA LYS A 131 4.79 -27.22 2.64
C LYS A 131 4.87 -28.03 1.35
N THR A 132 4.70 -27.38 0.20
CA THR A 132 4.52 -28.06 -1.09
C THR A 132 5.71 -27.86 -2.02
N GLY A 133 6.75 -27.12 -1.60
CA GLY A 133 7.99 -26.92 -2.36
C GLY A 133 7.83 -26.07 -3.62
N VAL A 134 6.72 -25.34 -3.75
CA VAL A 134 6.43 -24.50 -4.91
C VAL A 134 7.46 -23.36 -5.00
N PRO A 135 7.94 -22.97 -6.19
CA PRO A 135 8.85 -21.83 -6.34
C PRO A 135 8.22 -20.49 -5.93
N SER A 136 9.00 -19.59 -5.33
CA SER A 136 8.57 -18.23 -4.95
C SER A 136 8.11 -17.38 -6.14
N ALA A 137 8.55 -17.72 -7.35
CA ALA A 137 8.08 -17.11 -8.60
C ALA A 137 6.55 -17.18 -8.75
N LEU A 138 5.91 -18.21 -8.19
CA LEU A 138 4.46 -18.38 -8.24
C LEU A 138 3.73 -17.29 -7.44
N ILE A 139 4.32 -16.83 -6.33
CA ILE A 139 3.77 -15.73 -5.52
C ILE A 139 3.72 -14.46 -6.37
N TYR A 140 4.82 -14.12 -7.04
CA TYR A 140 4.89 -12.94 -7.92
C TYR A 140 3.94 -13.05 -9.11
N ALA A 141 3.81 -14.25 -9.71
CA ALA A 141 2.86 -14.48 -10.79
C ALA A 141 1.42 -14.23 -10.35
N ILE A 142 1.02 -14.75 -9.18
CA ILE A 142 -0.32 -14.51 -8.62
C ILE A 142 -0.54 -13.02 -8.36
N GLN A 143 0.43 -12.31 -7.79
CA GLN A 143 0.33 -10.87 -7.56
C GLN A 143 0.13 -10.09 -8.86
N ALA A 144 0.90 -10.41 -9.90
CA ALA A 144 0.82 -9.76 -11.21
C ALA A 144 -0.53 -10.05 -11.89
N ILE A 145 -1.00 -11.29 -11.82
CA ILE A 145 -2.31 -11.70 -12.35
C ILE A 145 -3.43 -10.95 -11.63
N LEU A 146 -3.40 -10.87 -10.30
CA LEU A 146 -4.39 -10.11 -9.53
C LEU A 146 -4.43 -8.64 -9.90
N LEU A 147 -3.26 -7.99 -10.00
CA LEU A 147 -3.17 -6.61 -10.43
C LEU A 147 -3.74 -6.43 -11.85
N LEU A 148 -3.40 -7.34 -12.77
CA LEU A 148 -3.86 -7.31 -14.15
C LEU A 148 -5.37 -7.47 -14.25
N PHE A 149 -5.96 -8.44 -13.55
CA PHE A 149 -7.41 -8.64 -13.52
C PHE A 149 -8.14 -7.46 -12.89
N PHE A 150 -7.61 -6.91 -11.78
CA PHE A 150 -8.18 -5.73 -11.15
C PHE A 150 -8.15 -4.53 -12.11
N LEU A 151 -7.01 -4.27 -12.74
CA LEU A 151 -6.85 -3.14 -13.66
C LEU A 151 -7.69 -3.33 -14.93
N ALA A 152 -7.77 -4.54 -15.48
CA ALA A 152 -8.62 -4.87 -16.63
C ALA A 152 -10.10 -4.68 -16.31
N GLY A 153 -10.56 -5.15 -15.14
CA GLY A 153 -11.93 -4.92 -14.67
C GLY A 153 -12.23 -3.44 -14.44
N TRP A 154 -11.31 -2.73 -13.81
CA TRP A 154 -11.41 -1.29 -13.60
C TRP A 154 -11.49 -0.52 -14.94
N ALA A 155 -10.64 -0.86 -15.90
CA ALA A 155 -10.66 -0.26 -17.23
C ALA A 155 -11.95 -0.57 -17.99
N ALA A 156 -12.44 -1.81 -17.93
CA ALA A 156 -13.68 -2.22 -18.58
C ALA A 156 -14.92 -1.49 -18.01
N CYS A 157 -14.97 -1.26 -16.70
CA CYS A 157 -16.05 -0.52 -16.06
C CYS A 157 -15.95 1.00 -16.26
N ASN A 158 -14.75 1.57 -16.26
CA ASN A 158 -14.54 3.02 -16.30
C ASN A 158 -14.49 3.59 -17.73
N PHE A 159 -14.00 2.82 -18.71
CA PHE A 159 -13.99 3.22 -20.11
C PHE A 159 -15.19 2.62 -20.84
N ARG A 160 -16.22 3.45 -21.12
CA ARG A 160 -17.18 3.11 -22.18
C ARG A 160 -16.38 3.02 -23.48
N LEU A 161 -16.22 1.79 -23.98
CA LEU A 161 -15.65 1.49 -25.29
C LEU A 161 -16.45 2.22 -26.38
N ARG A 162 -16.05 3.46 -26.67
CA ARG A 162 -16.56 4.20 -27.82
C ARG A 162 -15.81 3.65 -29.03
N ARG A 163 -16.44 2.73 -29.78
CA ARG A 163 -15.98 2.36 -31.12
C ARG A 163 -15.84 3.66 -31.92
N VAL A 164 -14.60 4.07 -32.18
CA VAL A 164 -14.31 5.10 -33.18
C VAL A 164 -14.57 4.44 -34.52
N GLY A 165 -15.76 4.65 -35.07
CA GLY A 165 -16.09 4.27 -36.43
C GLY A 165 -15.13 4.98 -37.38
N ARG A 166 -14.41 4.20 -38.19
CA ARG A 166 -13.68 4.68 -39.36
C ARG A 166 -14.72 5.18 -40.38
N ALA A 167 -14.60 6.45 -40.77
CA ALA A 167 -15.21 6.99 -41.98
C ALA A 167 -14.37 6.57 -43.20
#